data_AF-A0AA38CJ52-F1
#
_entry.id   AF-A0AA38CJ52-F1
#
_cell.length_a   1.000
_cell.length_b   1.000
_cell.length_c   1.000
_cell.angle_alpha   90.00
_cell.angle_beta   90.00
_cell.angle_gamma   90.00
#
_symmetry.space_group_name_H-M   'P 1'
#
loop_
_entity.id
_entity.type
_entity.pdbx_description
1 polymer ?
#
loop_
_entity_poly.entity_id
_entity_poly.type
_entity_poly.pdbx_seq_one_letter_code
_entity_poly.pdbx_strand_id
1 'polypeptide(L)'
;SDYCGLQFNMVLKDLIASEDTKSFPKAKVLQALETVSREHMVNASEDGEKQQSYVDRNGQNEKCFSDSSNDVDEYGNVVPNLQMYISLQQKEIEELKYMLHNTREGVQMMQMEWNDEIYNIEKYTRGLAKAASGYHKVLEENRQLYNQVQDLKVSIRVYCRVRPFLLGQAHGQSTVDYIGEDGNLTIVNPAKQGKDARRTFAFNKVFKSAATQ
;
A
#
# COMPACT_ATOMS: atom_id res chain seq x y z
N SER A 1 -26.95 10.37 2.06
CA SER A 1 -26.64 10.13 3.49
C SER A 1 -25.54 9.08 3.55
N ASP A 2 -24.33 9.52 3.92
CA ASP A 2 -22.98 8.92 3.71
C ASP A 2 -22.69 7.56 4.38
N TYR A 3 -23.64 6.62 4.38
CA TYR A 3 -23.46 5.35 5.08
C TYR A 3 -22.29 4.50 4.53
N CYS A 4 -21.96 4.65 3.25
CA CYS A 4 -20.94 3.83 2.57
C CYS A 4 -19.52 4.43 2.66
N GLY A 5 -19.40 5.76 2.62
CA GLY A 5 -18.14 6.46 2.90
C GLY A 5 -17.66 6.26 4.35
N LEU A 6 -18.62 6.11 5.28
CA LEU A 6 -18.36 5.71 6.66
C LEU A 6 -17.90 4.24 6.76
N GLN A 7 -18.52 3.32 6.01
CA GLN A 7 -18.11 1.91 5.96
C GLN A 7 -16.67 1.73 5.44
N PHE A 8 -16.28 2.41 4.36
CA PHE A 8 -14.92 2.33 3.84
C PHE A 8 -13.88 2.90 4.81
N ASN A 9 -14.17 4.05 5.43
CA ASN A 9 -13.33 4.62 6.48
C ASN A 9 -13.20 3.72 7.71
N MET A 10 -14.28 3.04 8.11
CA MET A 10 -14.23 2.06 9.20
C MET A 10 -13.36 0.86 8.83
N VAL A 11 -13.51 0.29 7.62
CA VAL A 11 -12.68 -0.84 7.16
C VAL A 11 -11.19 -0.45 7.08
N LEU A 12 -10.87 0.77 6.64
CA LEU A 12 -9.50 1.28 6.64
C LEU A 12 -8.95 1.52 8.05
N LYS A 13 -9.75 2.09 8.96
CA LYS A 13 -9.36 2.29 10.37
C LYS A 13 -9.12 0.96 11.09
N ASP A 14 -9.96 -0.04 10.85
CA ASP A 14 -9.80 -1.39 11.41
C ASP A 14 -8.54 -2.10 10.87
N LEU A 15 -8.20 -1.86 9.59
CA LEU A 15 -6.97 -2.37 8.96
C LEU A 15 -5.71 -1.76 9.57
N ILE A 16 -5.75 -0.46 9.87
CA ILE A 16 -4.63 0.31 10.43
C ILE A 16 -4.47 0.00 11.93
N ALA A 17 -5.58 -0.26 12.62
CA ALA A 17 -5.60 -0.61 14.04
C ALA A 17 -5.26 -2.09 14.31
N SER A 18 -5.37 -3.00 13.34
CA SER A 18 -4.99 -4.41 13.53
C SER A 18 -3.47 -4.59 13.44
N GLU A 19 -2.81 -4.92 14.56
CA GLU A 19 -1.38 -5.27 14.62
C GLU A 19 -1.08 -6.68 14.03
N ASP A 20 -2.12 -7.45 13.68
CA ASP A 20 -1.98 -8.79 13.10
C ASP A 20 -1.66 -8.73 11.59
N THR A 21 -0.38 -8.67 11.26
CA THR A 21 0.21 -8.69 9.90
C THR A 21 0.01 -10.00 9.11
N LYS A 22 -0.76 -10.97 9.61
CA LYS A 22 -0.79 -12.35 9.05
C LYS A 22 -1.88 -12.61 8.02
N SER A 23 -2.91 -11.78 7.88
CA SER A 23 -3.91 -11.96 6.82
C SER A 23 -4.61 -10.66 6.49
N PHE A 24 -4.22 -10.04 5.37
CA PHE A 24 -4.90 -8.87 4.82
C PHE A 24 -6.30 -9.28 4.34
N PRO A 25 -7.39 -8.70 4.87
CA PRO A 25 -8.77 -9.10 4.56
C PRO A 25 -9.22 -8.58 3.19
N LYS A 26 -8.59 -9.12 2.13
CA LYS A 26 -8.76 -8.76 0.72
C LYS A 26 -10.22 -8.72 0.27
N ALA A 27 -11.04 -9.65 0.74
CA ALA A 27 -12.46 -9.72 0.40
C ALA A 27 -13.27 -8.53 0.94
N LYS A 28 -12.99 -8.09 2.17
CA LYS A 28 -13.70 -6.96 2.80
C LYS A 28 -13.36 -5.64 2.12
N VAL A 29 -12.08 -5.45 1.76
CA VAL A 29 -11.62 -4.24 1.07
C VAL A 29 -12.21 -4.15 -0.34
N LEU A 30 -12.20 -5.25 -1.11
CA LEU A 30 -12.79 -5.28 -2.45
C LEU A 30 -14.30 -5.02 -2.43
N GLN A 31 -15.03 -5.60 -1.48
CA GLN A 31 -16.46 -5.38 -1.33
C GLN A 31 -16.80 -3.92 -0.95
N ALA A 32 -15.99 -3.30 -0.09
CA ALA A 32 -16.13 -1.90 0.29
C ALA A 32 -15.85 -0.96 -0.90
N LEU A 33 -14.87 -1.28 -1.74
CA LEU A 33 -14.59 -0.51 -2.97
C LEU A 33 -15.71 -0.64 -4.01
N GLU A 34 -16.23 -1.85 -4.22
CA GLU A 34 -17.34 -2.08 -5.17
C GLU A 34 -18.64 -1.38 -4.75
N THR A 35 -18.89 -1.24 -3.44
CA THR A 35 -20.07 -0.55 -2.92
C THR A 35 -19.95 0.97 -3.07
N VAL A 36 -18.76 1.54 -2.80
CA VAL A 36 -18.48 2.96 -3.05
C VAL A 36 -18.57 3.33 -4.54
N SER A 37 -18.04 2.48 -5.43
CA SER A 37 -18.15 2.69 -6.89
C SER A 37 -19.61 2.64 -7.37
N ARG A 38 -20.43 1.74 -6.82
CA ARG A 38 -21.83 1.58 -7.25
C ARG A 38 -22.71 2.75 -6.80
N GLU A 39 -22.49 3.30 -5.62
CA GLU A 39 -23.23 4.48 -5.14
C GLU A 39 -22.87 5.76 -5.88
N HIS A 40 -21.60 5.96 -6.25
CA HIS A 40 -21.17 7.13 -7.02
C HIS A 40 -21.81 7.19 -8.41
N MET A 41 -22.05 6.04 -9.06
CA MET A 41 -22.73 5.99 -10.36
C MET A 41 -24.24 6.31 -10.27
N VAL A 42 -24.89 6.04 -9.12
CA VAL A 42 -26.31 6.33 -8.91
C VAL A 42 -26.52 7.82 -8.56
N ASN A 43 -25.65 8.39 -7.72
CA ASN A 43 -25.76 9.79 -7.31
C ASN A 43 -25.42 10.77 -8.47
N ALA A 44 -24.49 10.41 -9.35
CA ALA A 44 -24.13 11.22 -10.51
C ALA A 44 -25.29 11.38 -11.52
N SER A 45 -26.23 10.43 -11.56
CA SER A 45 -27.39 10.48 -12.45
C SER A 45 -28.56 11.30 -11.86
N GLU A 46 -28.70 11.37 -10.53
CA GLU A 46 -29.81 12.08 -9.88
C GLU A 46 -29.55 13.57 -9.63
N ASP A 47 -28.29 13.98 -9.42
CA ASP A 47 -27.95 15.40 -9.17
C ASP A 47 -27.87 16.23 -10.45
N GLY A 48 -27.58 15.59 -11.60
CA GLY A 48 -27.57 16.23 -12.91
C GLY A 48 -28.96 16.67 -13.40
N GLU A 49 -30.01 15.89 -13.11
CA GLU A 49 -31.38 16.20 -13.57
C GLU A 49 -32.09 17.24 -12.69
N LYS A 50 -31.83 17.25 -11.37
CA LYS A 50 -32.53 18.15 -10.43
C LYS A 50 -32.08 19.61 -10.58
N GLN A 51 -30.82 19.87 -10.91
CA GLN A 51 -30.28 21.24 -11.02
C GLN A 51 -30.51 21.90 -12.39
N GLN A 52 -30.57 21.13 -13.48
CA GLN A 52 -30.89 21.66 -14.81
C GLN A 52 -32.33 22.25 -14.85
N SER A 53 -33.27 21.62 -14.12
CA SER A 53 -34.67 22.06 -14.04
C SER A 53 -34.91 23.41 -13.36
N TYR A 54 -33.95 23.90 -12.56
CA TYR A 54 -34.06 25.16 -11.83
C TYR A 54 -33.51 26.37 -12.62
N VAL A 55 -32.63 26.15 -13.59
CA VAL A 55 -31.99 27.21 -14.38
C VAL A 55 -32.82 27.58 -15.61
N ASP A 56 -33.48 26.60 -16.25
CA ASP A 56 -34.27 26.83 -17.48
C ASP A 56 -35.58 27.61 -17.24
N ARG A 57 -36.07 27.66 -15.98
CA ARG A 57 -37.39 28.23 -15.66
C ARG A 57 -37.41 29.77 -15.60
N ASN A 58 -36.25 30.43 -15.57
CA ASN A 58 -36.15 31.89 -15.47
C ASN A 58 -35.85 32.61 -16.80
N GLY A 59 -35.78 31.88 -17.92
CA GLY A 59 -35.56 32.47 -19.25
C GLY A 59 -36.81 32.98 -19.98
N GLN A 60 -38.01 32.94 -19.38
CA GLN A 60 -39.27 33.25 -20.09
C GLN A 60 -40.20 34.28 -19.43
N ASN A 61 -39.79 34.95 -18.35
CA ASN A 61 -40.60 36.01 -17.73
C ASN A 61 -40.00 37.40 -17.96
N GLU A 62 -39.83 37.80 -19.21
CA GLU A 62 -39.77 39.20 -19.61
C GLU A 62 -41.11 39.60 -20.21
N LYS A 63 -42.08 39.93 -19.36
CA LYS A 63 -43.26 40.67 -19.82
C LYS A 63 -43.74 41.65 -18.76
N CYS A 64 -44.16 42.80 -19.28
CA CYS A 64 -44.90 43.91 -18.66
C CYS A 64 -44.01 45.02 -18.04
N PHE A 65 -44.21 46.31 -18.28
CA PHE A 65 -45.40 47.06 -18.74
C PHE A 65 -44.98 48.25 -19.62
N SER A 66 -45.68 48.46 -20.73
CA SER A 66 -45.74 49.75 -21.43
C SER A 66 -47.17 50.28 -21.33
N ASP A 67 -47.42 51.28 -20.48
CA ASP A 67 -48.31 52.42 -20.77
C ASP A 67 -48.51 53.34 -19.56
N SER A 68 -48.26 54.63 -19.78
CA SER A 68 -49.10 55.78 -19.42
C SER A 68 -48.25 57.04 -19.19
N SER A 69 -48.54 58.07 -19.98
CA SER A 69 -47.90 59.39 -19.94
C SER A 69 -48.36 60.30 -18.79
N ASN A 70 -47.54 61.35 -18.60
CA ASN A 70 -47.78 62.68 -18.03
C ASN A 70 -47.59 62.84 -16.51
N ASP A 71 -46.42 63.36 -16.12
CA ASP A 71 -46.25 64.77 -15.73
C ASP A 71 -44.75 65.10 -15.54
N VAL A 72 -44.32 66.24 -16.05
CA VAL A 72 -42.94 66.78 -16.01
C VAL A 72 -42.82 67.59 -14.70
N ASP A 73 -41.80 67.44 -13.84
CA ASP A 73 -40.60 68.30 -13.84
C ASP A 73 -39.75 68.09 -12.55
N GLU A 74 -39.35 66.87 -12.15
CA GLU A 74 -38.31 66.69 -11.08
C GLU A 74 -37.64 65.30 -11.03
N TYR A 75 -37.55 64.58 -12.15
CA TYR A 75 -37.02 63.19 -12.15
C TYR A 75 -35.87 62.94 -13.15
N GLY A 76 -35.43 63.96 -13.88
CA GLY A 76 -34.49 63.81 -15.01
C GLY A 76 -33.09 63.29 -14.65
N ASN A 77 -32.63 63.45 -13.40
CA ASN A 77 -31.31 62.99 -12.94
C ASN A 77 -31.33 61.65 -12.18
N VAL A 78 -32.50 61.14 -11.80
CA VAL A 78 -32.63 59.89 -11.03
C VAL A 78 -32.67 58.67 -11.95
N VAL A 79 -33.36 58.80 -13.09
CA VAL A 79 -33.51 57.71 -14.08
C VAL A 79 -32.18 57.26 -14.71
N PRO A 80 -31.26 58.16 -15.13
CA PRO A 80 -29.96 57.74 -15.68
C PRO A 80 -29.06 57.04 -14.64
N ASN A 81 -29.17 57.45 -13.37
CA ASN A 81 -28.39 56.89 -12.27
C ASN A 81 -28.86 55.47 -11.91
N LEU A 82 -30.18 55.24 -11.89
CA LEU A 82 -30.76 53.90 -11.73
C LEU A 82 -30.38 52.96 -12.88
N GLN A 83 -30.41 53.45 -14.12
CA GLN A 83 -30.02 52.65 -15.28
C GLN A 83 -28.54 52.22 -15.21
N MET A 84 -27.65 53.12 -14.77
CA MET A 84 -26.24 52.80 -14.54
C MET A 84 -26.08 51.73 -13.45
N TYR A 85 -26.80 51.86 -12.33
CA TYR A 85 -26.74 50.88 -11.24
C TYR A 85 -27.24 49.49 -11.68
N ILE A 86 -28.36 49.43 -12.41
CA ILE A 86 -28.87 48.17 -12.97
C ILE A 86 -27.85 47.54 -13.94
N SER A 87 -27.23 48.34 -14.81
CA SER A 87 -26.21 47.83 -15.74
C SER A 87 -24.96 47.28 -15.03
N LEU A 88 -24.57 47.88 -13.91
CA LEU A 88 -23.47 47.40 -13.08
C LEU A 88 -23.84 46.07 -12.41
N GLN A 89 -25.03 45.97 -11.81
CA GLN A 89 -25.50 44.73 -11.19
C GLN A 89 -25.65 43.59 -12.20
N GLN A 90 -26.12 43.88 -13.42
CA GLN A 90 -26.17 42.89 -14.50
C GLN A 90 -24.76 42.38 -14.83
N LYS A 91 -23.79 43.29 -15.00
CA LYS A 91 -22.40 42.91 -15.26
C LYS A 91 -21.81 42.02 -14.16
N GLU A 92 -22.04 42.35 -12.89
CA GLU A 92 -21.60 41.54 -11.75
C GLU A 92 -22.25 40.15 -11.74
N ILE A 93 -23.54 40.05 -12.06
CA ILE A 93 -24.26 38.77 -12.16
C ILE A 93 -23.69 37.92 -13.29
N GLU A 94 -23.43 38.50 -14.46
CA GLU A 94 -22.82 37.80 -15.59
C GLU A 94 -21.39 37.31 -15.26
N GLU A 95 -20.58 38.12 -14.58
CA GLU A 95 -19.26 37.72 -14.09
C GLU A 95 -19.36 36.56 -13.08
N LEU A 96 -20.29 36.61 -12.13
CA LEU A 96 -20.52 35.54 -11.16
C LEU A 96 -20.98 34.24 -11.83
N LYS A 97 -21.88 34.32 -12.82
CA LYS A 97 -22.31 33.16 -13.61
C LYS A 97 -21.14 32.52 -14.34
N TYR A 98 -20.27 33.33 -14.95
CA TYR A 98 -19.07 32.85 -15.61
C TYR A 98 -18.11 32.15 -14.64
N MET A 99 -17.85 32.76 -13.48
CA MET A 99 -16.98 32.18 -12.45
C MET A 99 -17.55 30.86 -11.90
N LEU A 100 -18.86 30.78 -11.70
CA LEU A 100 -19.53 29.56 -11.28
C LEU A 100 -19.39 28.46 -12.33
N HIS A 101 -19.61 28.78 -13.60
CA HIS A 101 -19.45 27.85 -14.71
C HIS A 101 -18.03 27.29 -14.78
N ASN A 102 -17.02 28.16 -14.81
CA ASN A 102 -15.62 27.76 -14.83
C ASN A 102 -15.24 26.91 -13.60
N THR A 103 -15.73 27.28 -12.42
CA THR A 103 -15.47 26.51 -11.19
C THR A 103 -16.10 25.12 -11.29
N ARG A 104 -17.32 25.01 -11.81
CA ARG A 104 -18.00 23.73 -12.03
C ARG A 104 -17.23 22.84 -12.98
N GLU A 105 -16.77 23.38 -14.12
CA GLU A 105 -15.93 22.64 -15.07
C GLU A 105 -14.61 22.19 -14.42
N GLY A 106 -13.97 23.08 -13.65
CA GLY A 106 -12.76 22.76 -12.90
C GLY A 106 -12.96 21.60 -11.91
N VAL A 107 -14.07 21.60 -11.18
CA VAL A 107 -14.43 20.51 -10.25
C VAL A 107 -14.69 19.20 -11.01
N GLN A 108 -15.37 19.24 -12.15
CA GLN A 108 -15.63 18.05 -12.96
C GLN A 108 -14.34 17.45 -13.53
N MET A 109 -13.42 18.28 -14.03
CA MET A 109 -12.11 17.80 -14.50
C MET A 109 -11.33 17.16 -13.38
N MET A 110 -11.23 17.82 -12.21
CA MET A 110 -10.57 17.24 -11.04
C MET A 110 -11.21 15.89 -10.67
N GLN A 111 -12.54 15.78 -10.66
CA GLN A 111 -13.21 14.53 -10.35
C GLN A 111 -12.83 13.41 -11.34
N MET A 112 -12.70 13.71 -12.62
CA MET A 112 -12.23 12.72 -13.62
C MET A 112 -10.79 12.28 -13.36
N GLU A 113 -9.89 13.23 -13.08
CA GLU A 113 -8.49 12.94 -12.75
C GLU A 113 -8.36 12.08 -11.47
N TRP A 114 -9.11 12.44 -10.42
CA TRP A 114 -9.14 11.67 -9.17
C TRP A 114 -9.62 10.23 -9.39
N ASN A 115 -10.62 10.03 -10.25
CA ASN A 115 -11.12 8.70 -10.56
C ASN A 115 -10.07 7.85 -11.31
N ASP A 116 -9.33 8.43 -12.25
CA ASP A 116 -8.25 7.73 -12.93
C ASP A 116 -7.11 7.36 -11.97
N GLU A 117 -6.74 8.29 -11.08
CA GLU A 117 -5.69 8.05 -10.09
C GLU A 117 -6.07 6.93 -9.11
N ILE A 118 -7.33 6.91 -8.64
CA ILE A 118 -7.84 5.82 -7.80
C ILE A 118 -7.80 4.48 -8.55
N TYR A 119 -8.21 4.45 -9.82
CA TYR A 119 -8.15 3.24 -10.64
C TYR A 119 -6.71 2.72 -10.81
N ASN A 120 -5.76 3.63 -11.04
CA ASN A 120 -4.34 3.31 -11.16
C ASN A 120 -3.79 2.72 -9.85
N ILE A 121 -4.07 3.36 -8.71
CA ILE A 121 -3.67 2.87 -7.38
C ILE A 121 -4.24 1.46 -7.12
N GLU A 122 -5.50 1.23 -7.45
CA GLU A 122 -6.15 -0.08 -7.28
C GLU A 122 -5.45 -1.16 -8.14
N LYS A 123 -5.13 -0.83 -9.40
CA LYS A 123 -4.38 -1.71 -10.30
C LYS A 123 -3.00 -2.07 -9.74
N TYR A 124 -2.22 -1.08 -9.29
CA TYR A 124 -0.90 -1.32 -8.70
C TYR A 124 -1.00 -2.16 -7.42
N THR A 125 -1.97 -1.85 -6.55
CA THR A 125 -2.19 -2.57 -5.30
C THR A 125 -2.53 -4.04 -5.54
N ARG A 126 -3.40 -4.34 -6.52
CA ARG A 126 -3.71 -5.72 -6.92
C ARG A 126 -2.47 -6.46 -7.45
N GLY A 127 -1.65 -5.79 -8.26
CA GLY A 127 -0.39 -6.33 -8.77
C GLY A 127 0.57 -6.69 -7.63
N LEU A 128 0.75 -5.76 -6.69
CA LEU A 128 1.60 -5.95 -5.51
C LEU A 128 1.10 -7.11 -4.63
N ALA A 129 -0.21 -7.17 -4.36
CA ALA A 129 -0.79 -8.26 -3.56
C ALA A 129 -0.60 -9.64 -4.22
N LYS A 130 -0.70 -9.70 -5.56
CA LYS A 130 -0.43 -10.94 -6.32
C LYS A 130 1.03 -11.34 -6.21
N ALA A 131 1.96 -10.39 -6.36
CA ALA A 131 3.40 -10.65 -6.21
C ALA A 131 3.76 -11.11 -4.80
N ALA A 132 3.24 -10.44 -3.77
CA ALA A 132 3.46 -10.81 -2.37
C ALA A 132 2.94 -12.22 -2.05
N SER A 133 1.74 -12.56 -2.52
CA SER A 133 1.20 -13.92 -2.37
C SER A 133 2.06 -14.97 -3.10
N GLY A 134 2.56 -14.65 -4.29
CA GLY A 134 3.49 -15.50 -5.02
C GLY A 134 4.80 -15.73 -4.26
N TYR A 135 5.37 -14.67 -3.70
CA TYR A 135 6.59 -14.76 -2.89
C TYR A 135 6.40 -15.63 -1.65
N HIS A 136 5.26 -15.52 -0.96
CA HIS A 136 4.96 -16.35 0.21
C HIS A 136 4.90 -17.85 -0.14
N LYS A 137 4.35 -18.20 -1.32
CA LYS A 137 4.36 -19.59 -1.81
C LYS A 137 5.78 -20.11 -2.03
N VAL A 138 6.63 -19.31 -2.69
CA VAL A 138 8.04 -19.68 -2.92
C VAL A 138 8.80 -19.87 -1.61
N LEU A 139 8.55 -19.03 -0.60
CA LEU A 139 9.16 -19.21 0.73
C LEU A 139 8.73 -20.51 1.39
N GLU A 140 7.44 -20.86 1.31
CA GLU A 140 6.92 -22.10 1.86
C GLU A 140 7.53 -23.33 1.14
N GLU A 141 7.58 -23.31 -0.18
CA GLU A 141 8.24 -24.35 -0.98
C GLU A 141 9.73 -24.47 -0.63
N ASN A 142 10.43 -23.35 -0.49
CA ASN A 142 11.84 -23.33 -0.08
C ASN A 142 12.01 -23.94 1.31
N ARG A 143 11.12 -23.62 2.28
CA ARG A 143 11.14 -24.22 3.61
C ARG A 143 10.98 -25.75 3.54
N GLN A 144 10.05 -26.23 2.74
CA GLN A 144 9.79 -27.66 2.59
C GLN A 144 10.99 -28.38 1.96
N LEU A 145 11.53 -27.84 0.86
CA LEU A 145 12.71 -28.42 0.19
C LEU A 145 13.95 -28.39 1.10
N TYR A 146 14.16 -27.29 1.83
CA TYR A 146 15.24 -27.17 2.78
C TYR A 146 15.15 -28.25 3.87
N ASN A 147 13.96 -28.44 4.45
CA ASN A 147 13.71 -29.48 5.44
C ASN A 147 13.95 -30.88 4.87
N GLN A 148 13.43 -31.18 3.67
CA GLN A 148 13.67 -32.46 2.99
C GLN A 148 15.17 -32.74 2.82
N VAL A 149 15.93 -31.75 2.34
CA VAL A 149 17.39 -31.87 2.19
C VAL A 149 18.08 -32.07 3.55
N GLN A 150 17.57 -31.45 4.61
CA GLN A 150 18.10 -31.66 5.97
C GLN A 150 17.80 -33.05 6.52
N ASP A 151 16.57 -33.55 6.35
CA ASP A 151 16.11 -34.86 6.82
C ASP A 151 16.88 -35.99 6.14
N LEU A 152 17.11 -35.87 4.82
CA LEU A 152 17.96 -36.79 4.06
C LEU A 152 19.41 -36.82 4.54
N LYS A 153 19.91 -35.73 5.13
CA LYS A 153 21.28 -35.62 5.65
C LYS A 153 21.46 -36.19 7.07
N VAL A 154 20.48 -36.95 7.58
CA VAL A 154 20.39 -37.41 8.98
C VAL A 154 20.09 -36.23 9.92
N SER A 155 19.01 -36.35 10.69
CA SER A 155 18.52 -35.33 11.63
C SER A 155 19.56 -34.99 12.72
N ILE A 156 20.24 -36.02 13.25
CA ILE A 156 21.32 -35.84 14.22
C ILE A 156 22.63 -35.61 13.49
N ARG A 157 23.27 -34.47 13.77
CA ARG A 157 24.58 -34.11 13.23
C ARG A 157 25.57 -33.95 14.36
N VAL A 158 26.66 -34.70 14.29
CA VAL A 158 27.76 -34.63 15.25
C VAL A 158 28.92 -33.91 14.60
N TYR A 159 29.27 -32.75 15.15
CA TYR A 159 30.41 -31.96 14.74
C TYR A 159 31.50 -32.01 15.81
N CYS A 160 32.75 -32.09 15.38
CA CYS A 160 33.90 -31.95 16.27
C CYS A 160 34.62 -30.63 15.95
N ARG A 161 35.04 -29.86 16.95
CA ARG A 161 35.89 -28.69 16.77
C ARG A 161 37.13 -28.82 17.64
N VAL A 162 38.29 -28.85 17.00
CA VAL A 162 39.58 -28.79 17.69
C VAL A 162 39.78 -27.36 18.16
N ARG A 163 40.03 -27.19 19.46
CA ARG A 163 40.30 -25.86 20.04
C ARG A 163 41.76 -25.46 19.76
N PRO A 164 42.04 -24.20 19.37
CA PRO A 164 43.42 -23.71 19.30
C PRO A 164 44.06 -23.63 20.68
N PHE A 165 45.39 -23.81 20.72
CA PHE A 165 46.18 -23.63 21.93
C PHE A 165 46.15 -22.18 22.38
N LEU A 166 45.96 -21.97 23.67
CA LEU A 166 46.01 -20.63 24.28
C LEU A 166 47.46 -20.22 24.54
N LEU A 167 47.72 -18.91 24.53
CA LEU A 167 48.99 -18.35 24.97
C LEU A 167 49.27 -18.79 26.41
N GLY A 168 50.42 -19.43 26.64
CA GLY A 168 50.83 -19.98 27.94
C GLY A 168 50.60 -21.48 28.11
N GLN A 169 49.89 -22.16 27.20
CA GLN A 169 49.97 -23.63 27.11
C GLN A 169 51.30 -24.02 26.46
N ALA A 170 52.00 -24.96 27.10
CA ALA A 170 53.17 -25.59 26.47
C ALA A 170 52.78 -26.06 25.07
N HIS A 171 53.57 -25.71 24.06
CA HIS A 171 53.40 -26.16 22.67
C HIS A 171 53.77 -27.64 22.56
N GLY A 172 53.19 -28.48 23.41
CA GLY A 172 53.32 -29.92 23.33
C GLY A 172 52.79 -30.39 21.97
N GLN A 173 53.41 -31.45 21.45
CA GLN A 173 52.88 -32.13 20.27
C GLN A 173 51.38 -32.37 20.46
N SER A 174 50.58 -31.85 19.52
CA SER A 174 49.16 -32.13 19.47
C SER A 174 48.96 -33.63 19.36
N THR A 175 48.12 -34.20 20.23
CA THR A 175 47.67 -35.59 20.11
C THR A 175 46.72 -35.79 18.93
N VAL A 176 46.22 -34.71 18.31
CA VAL A 176 45.55 -34.78 17.00
C VAL A 176 46.58 -34.98 15.90
N ASP A 177 46.44 -36.09 15.18
CA ASP A 177 47.38 -36.56 14.17
C ASP A 177 46.87 -36.25 12.75
N TYR A 178 45.59 -36.50 12.49
CA TYR A 178 44.98 -36.23 11.17
C TYR A 178 43.53 -35.77 11.29
N ILE A 179 43.15 -34.85 10.39
CA ILE A 179 41.77 -34.38 10.21
C ILE A 179 41.44 -34.51 8.72
N GLY A 180 40.61 -35.48 8.39
CA GLY A 180 40.13 -35.75 7.04
C GLY A 180 38.99 -34.83 6.61
N GLU A 181 38.91 -34.57 5.30
CA GLU A 181 37.86 -33.74 4.69
C GLU A 181 36.47 -34.41 4.76
N ASP A 182 36.46 -35.73 4.91
CA ASP A 182 35.30 -36.60 5.07
C ASP A 182 34.74 -36.62 6.51
N GLY A 183 35.32 -35.85 7.43
CA GLY A 183 34.88 -35.78 8.82
C GLY A 183 35.54 -36.82 9.74
N ASN A 184 36.58 -37.52 9.28
CA ASN A 184 37.39 -38.40 10.12
C ASN A 184 38.42 -37.61 10.95
N LEU A 185 38.47 -37.87 12.26
CA LEU A 185 39.47 -37.33 13.19
C LEU A 185 40.30 -38.47 13.76
N THR A 186 41.62 -38.38 13.63
CA THR A 186 42.55 -39.35 14.21
C THR A 186 43.35 -38.73 15.35
N ILE A 187 43.31 -39.41 16.50
CA ILE A 187 44.02 -39.05 17.73
C ILE A 187 45.06 -40.13 18.02
N VAL A 188 46.29 -39.71 18.27
CA VAL A 188 47.38 -40.56 18.72
C VAL A 188 47.51 -40.43 20.23
N ASN A 189 47.65 -41.55 20.94
CA ASN A 189 47.95 -41.58 22.35
C ASN A 189 49.37 -42.13 22.55
N PRO A 190 50.35 -41.28 22.92
CA PRO A 190 51.73 -41.71 23.11
C PRO A 190 51.93 -42.67 24.29
N ALA A 191 50.96 -42.76 25.21
CA ALA A 191 51.01 -43.64 26.37
C ALA A 191 50.52 -45.08 26.09
N LYS A 192 49.99 -45.36 24.90
CA LYS A 192 49.51 -46.70 24.50
C LYS A 192 50.33 -47.24 23.32
N GLN A 193 50.49 -48.56 23.24
CA GLN A 193 51.19 -49.23 22.15
C GLN A 193 50.27 -50.13 21.32
N GLY A 194 50.66 -50.41 20.07
CA GLY A 194 49.92 -51.29 19.15
C GLY A 194 48.62 -50.66 18.62
N LYS A 195 47.57 -51.47 18.45
CA LYS A 195 46.27 -51.05 17.87
C LYS A 195 45.58 -49.90 18.63
N ASP A 196 45.89 -49.71 19.91
CA ASP A 196 45.29 -48.67 20.74
C ASP A 196 46.05 -47.34 20.75
N ALA A 197 47.23 -47.28 20.13
CA ALA A 197 48.04 -46.07 20.04
C ALA A 197 47.41 -45.00 19.14
N ARG A 198 46.55 -45.40 18.19
CA ARG A 198 45.91 -44.51 17.22
C ARG A 198 44.43 -44.85 17.10
N ARG A 199 43.55 -43.87 17.34
CA ARG A 199 42.11 -44.03 17.22
C ARG A 199 41.51 -43.04 16.25
N THR A 200 40.64 -43.52 15.38
CA THR A 200 39.91 -42.71 14.40
C THR A 200 38.44 -42.65 14.78
N PHE A 201 37.88 -41.44 14.76
CA PHE A 201 36.49 -41.14 15.05
C PHE A 201 35.85 -40.49 13.82
N ALA A 202 34.65 -40.93 13.46
CA ALA A 202 33.91 -40.38 12.32
C ALA A 202 32.86 -39.36 12.81
N PHE A 203 32.87 -38.17 12.20
CA PHE A 203 31.94 -37.07 12.46
C PHE A 203 31.32 -36.60 11.14
N ASN A 204 30.23 -35.83 11.20
CA ASN A 204 29.69 -35.18 9.99
C ASN A 204 30.62 -34.10 9.45
N LYS A 205 31.37 -33.42 10.34
CA LYS A 205 32.42 -32.47 9.98
C LYS A 205 33.33 -32.25 11.19
N VAL A 206 34.62 -32.10 10.91
CA VAL A 206 35.64 -31.76 11.91
C VAL A 206 36.23 -30.39 11.56
N PHE A 207 36.13 -29.45 12.50
CA PHE A 207 36.69 -28.10 12.39
C PHE A 207 38.09 -28.09 13.01
N LYS A 208 39.09 -27.69 12.22
CA LYS A 208 40.49 -27.56 12.67
C LYS A 208 40.64 -26.43 13.69
N SER A 209 41.77 -26.36 14.39
CA SER A 209 42.04 -25.30 15.38
C SER A 209 41.97 -23.88 14.81
N ALA A 210 42.28 -23.72 13.53
CA ALA A 210 42.20 -22.45 12.80
C ALA A 210 40.78 -22.06 12.36
N ALA A 211 39.76 -22.88 12.63
CA ALA A 211 38.39 -22.59 12.22
C ALA A 211 37.81 -21.42 13.04
N THR A 212 37.23 -20.44 12.34
CA THR A 212 36.54 -19.28 12.91
C THR A 212 35.12 -19.64 13.35
N GLN A 213 34.48 -18.73 14.08
CA GLN A 213 33.06 -18.81 14.42
C GLN A 213 32.20 -18.50 13.18
#